data_AF-A0A0B7N343-F1
#
_entry.id   AF-A0A0B7N343-F1
#
_cell.length_a   1.000
_cell.length_b   1.000
_cell.length_c   1.000
_cell.angle_alpha   90.00
_cell.angle_beta   90.00
_cell.angle_gamma   90.00
#
_symmetry.space_group_name_H-M   'P 1'
#
loop_
_entity.id
_entity.type
_entity.pdbx_description
1 polymer ?
#
loop_
_entity_poly.entity_id
_entity_poly.type
_entity_poly.pdbx_seq_one_letter_code
_entity_poly.pdbx_strand_id
1 'polypeptide(L)'
;DNGMILHCTKLLANQMSSDHIALLLDQEKAYDRIHPTYLQAVMQRFNIPSSITHSLLTLLFSTEIHININGHVSKDHIIQHRGIRQGDPISPLLFNIAFDPFLRSIHQDFNFQGFEMPTATNPTASDVSEESLPQLFTEVIPSPPPPSLRQPTPPSIPTAVKILAYAD
;
A
#
# COMPACT_ATOMS: atom_id res chain seq x y z
N ASP A 1 -6.55 -1.53 12.53
CA ASP A 1 -7.54 -0.46 12.75
C ASP A 1 -7.08 0.88 12.20
N ASN A 2 -7.67 1.30 11.08
CA ASN A 2 -7.38 2.59 10.42
C ASN A 2 -7.69 3.79 11.34
N GLY A 3 -8.66 3.65 12.25
CA GLY A 3 -9.03 4.69 13.21
C GLY A 3 -7.91 5.08 14.16
N MET A 4 -7.09 4.12 14.62
CA MET A 4 -5.98 4.43 15.51
C MET A 4 -4.82 5.12 14.82
N ILE A 5 -4.51 4.69 13.59
CA ILE A 5 -3.51 5.36 12.76
C ILE A 5 -3.90 6.81 12.52
N LEU A 6 -5.17 7.08 12.17
CA LEU A 6 -5.66 8.43 11.95
C LEU A 6 -5.57 9.29 13.23
N HIS A 7 -5.96 8.72 14.38
CA HIS A 7 -5.90 9.43 15.66
C HIS A 7 -4.46 9.78 16.04
N CYS A 8 -3.53 8.83 15.97
CA CYS A 8 -2.10 9.08 16.23
C CYS A 8 -1.52 10.10 15.25
N THR A 9 -1.85 10.01 13.96
CA THR A 9 -1.38 10.96 12.94
C THR A 9 -1.87 12.37 13.24
N LYS A 10 -3.13 12.53 13.68
CA LYS A 10 -3.69 13.82 14.07
C LYS A 10 -3.00 14.39 15.31
N LEU A 11 -2.72 13.57 16.31
CA LEU A 11 -1.99 14.01 17.51
C LEU A 11 -0.57 14.49 17.16
N LEU A 12 0.16 13.72 16.34
CA LEU A 12 1.49 14.10 15.89
C LEU A 12 1.48 15.40 15.07
N ALA A 13 0.53 15.53 14.13
CA ALA A 13 0.40 16.75 13.33
C ALA A 13 0.14 17.99 14.20
N ASN A 14 -0.73 17.88 15.21
CA ASN A 14 -1.00 18.96 16.16
C ASN A 14 0.23 19.30 17.01
N GLN A 15 0.92 18.29 17.55
CA GLN A 15 2.09 18.49 18.41
C GLN A 15 3.24 19.16 17.65
N MET A 16 3.42 18.81 16.38
CA MET A 16 4.48 19.35 15.53
C MET A 16 4.08 20.65 14.81
N SER A 17 2.84 21.12 14.96
CA SER A 17 2.27 22.20 14.13
C SER A 17 2.55 21.98 12.63
N SER A 18 2.36 20.73 12.19
CA SER A 18 2.70 20.28 10.84
C SER A 18 1.66 20.78 9.83
N ASP A 19 2.15 21.30 8.70
CA ASP A 19 1.37 21.68 7.51
C ASP A 19 1.21 20.51 6.50
N HIS A 20 1.62 19.30 6.90
CA HIS A 20 1.61 18.13 6.03
C HIS A 20 0.22 17.50 5.93
N ILE A 21 -0.04 16.77 4.84
CA ILE A 21 -1.34 16.13 4.59
C ILE A 21 -1.19 14.62 4.71
N ALA A 22 -1.98 14.02 5.61
CA ALA A 22 -2.12 12.58 5.69
C ALA A 22 -3.33 12.13 4.86
N LEU A 23 -3.12 11.14 3.99
CA LEU A 23 -4.16 10.58 3.13
C LEU A 23 -4.31 9.08 3.41
N LEU A 24 -5.48 8.69 3.92
CA LEU A 24 -5.89 7.29 4.05
C LEU A 24 -6.79 6.94 2.87
N LEU A 25 -6.35 5.99 2.05
CA LEU A 25 -7.09 5.49 0.89
C LEU A 25 -7.53 4.06 1.17
N ASP A 26 -8.84 3.83 1.20
CA ASP A 26 -9.42 2.50 1.30
C ASP A 26 -10.07 2.11 -0.04
N GLN A 27 -9.70 0.95 -0.57
CA GLN A 27 -10.19 0.46 -1.85
C GLN A 27 -11.35 -0.51 -1.66
N GLU A 28 -12.57 -0.03 -1.89
CA GLU A 28 -13.76 -0.87 -1.84
C GLU A 28 -13.63 -2.04 -2.82
N LYS A 29 -13.74 -3.28 -2.29
CA LYS A 29 -13.67 -4.52 -3.08
C LYS A 29 -12.44 -4.58 -3.99
N ALA A 30 -11.26 -4.32 -3.42
CA ALA A 30 -10.01 -4.19 -4.15
C ALA A 30 -9.72 -5.38 -5.09
N TYR A 31 -9.95 -6.61 -4.61
CA TYR A 31 -9.79 -7.83 -5.40
C TYR A 31 -10.75 -7.89 -6.60
N ASP A 32 -12.02 -7.49 -6.43
CA ASP A 32 -13.06 -7.55 -7.48
C ASP A 32 -12.86 -6.52 -8.58
N ARG A 33 -12.07 -5.47 -8.33
CA ARG A 33 -11.87 -4.36 -9.27
C ARG A 33 -10.73 -4.61 -10.27
N ILE A 34 -9.91 -5.64 -10.09
CA ILE A 34 -8.80 -5.92 -11.01
C ILE A 34 -9.32 -6.38 -12.37
N HIS A 35 -9.01 -5.60 -13.41
CA HIS A 35 -9.37 -5.97 -14.78
C HIS A 35 -8.30 -6.87 -15.41
N PRO A 36 -8.66 -7.96 -16.11
CA PRO A 36 -7.68 -8.90 -16.69
C PRO A 36 -6.71 -8.24 -17.67
N THR A 37 -7.21 -7.35 -18.54
CA THR A 37 -6.37 -6.59 -19.48
C THR A 37 -5.36 -5.68 -18.79
N TYR A 38 -5.75 -5.06 -17.67
CA TYR A 38 -4.83 -4.23 -16.88
C TYR A 38 -3.75 -5.10 -16.23
N LEU A 39 -4.16 -6.18 -15.56
CA LEU A 39 -3.22 -7.12 -14.95
C LEU A 39 -2.22 -7.67 -15.97
N GLN A 40 -2.70 -8.04 -17.17
CA GLN A 40 -1.84 -8.48 -18.28
C GLN A 40 -0.79 -7.43 -18.65
N ALA A 41 -1.20 -6.17 -18.86
CA ALA A 41 -0.31 -5.09 -19.25
C ALA A 41 0.74 -4.80 -18.17
N VAL A 42 0.35 -4.86 -16.90
CA VAL A 42 1.26 -4.70 -15.77
C VAL A 42 2.26 -5.84 -15.73
N MET A 43 1.82 -7.11 -15.78
CA MET A 43 2.71 -8.27 -15.77
C MET A 43 3.72 -8.25 -16.92
N GLN A 44 3.29 -7.82 -18.11
CA GLN A 44 4.18 -7.61 -19.26
C GLN A 44 5.22 -6.52 -18.99
N ARG A 45 4.83 -5.41 -18.33
CA ARG A 45 5.75 -4.34 -17.93
C ARG A 45 6.77 -4.78 -16.89
N PHE A 46 6.42 -5.76 -16.06
CA PHE A 46 7.33 -6.44 -15.14
C PHE A 46 8.24 -7.49 -15.80
N ASN A 47 8.17 -7.65 -17.14
CA ASN A 47 8.89 -8.67 -17.90
C ASN A 47 8.58 -10.11 -17.46
N ILE A 48 7.37 -10.35 -16.95
CA ILE A 48 6.90 -11.72 -16.68
C ILE A 48 6.67 -12.40 -18.04
N PRO A 49 7.19 -13.63 -18.24
CA PRO A 49 7.00 -14.36 -19.49
C PRO A 49 5.53 -14.41 -19.93
N SER A 50 5.29 -14.23 -21.23
CA SER A 50 3.95 -14.24 -21.81
C SER A 50 3.23 -15.57 -21.60
N SER A 51 3.96 -16.68 -21.59
CA SER A 51 3.44 -18.02 -21.28
C SER A 51 2.86 -18.09 -19.86
N ILE A 52 3.59 -17.61 -18.86
CA ILE A 52 3.15 -17.57 -17.46
C ILE A 52 1.96 -16.63 -17.31
N THR A 53 2.04 -15.44 -17.91
CA THR A 53 0.97 -14.45 -17.87
C THR A 53 -0.32 -15.01 -18.48
N HIS A 54 -0.22 -15.67 -19.63
CA HIS A 54 -1.37 -16.30 -20.28
C HIS A 54 -1.95 -17.42 -19.41
N SER A 55 -1.13 -18.32 -18.88
CA SER A 55 -1.59 -19.39 -17.98
C SER A 55 -2.33 -18.86 -16.76
N LEU A 56 -1.81 -17.79 -16.14
CA LEU A 56 -2.44 -17.16 -14.97
C LEU A 56 -3.78 -16.52 -15.33
N LEU A 57 -3.85 -15.76 -16.43
CA LEU A 57 -5.09 -15.13 -16.86
C LEU A 57 -6.15 -16.17 -17.26
N THR A 58 -5.75 -17.24 -17.95
CA THR A 58 -6.66 -18.34 -18.29
C THR A 58 -7.17 -19.02 -17.02
N LEU A 59 -6.30 -19.32 -16.06
CA LEU A 59 -6.68 -19.94 -14.79
C LEU A 59 -7.69 -19.10 -14.00
N LEU A 60 -7.52 -17.77 -13.99
CA LEU A 60 -8.30 -16.88 -13.13
C LEU A 60 -9.61 -16.40 -13.78
N PHE A 61 -9.63 -16.21 -15.11
CA PHE A 61 -10.73 -15.54 -15.81
C PHE A 61 -11.45 -16.43 -16.83
N SER A 62 -10.91 -17.61 -17.17
CA SER A 62 -11.59 -18.57 -18.07
C SER A 62 -12.31 -19.69 -17.33
N THR A 63 -12.68 -19.45 -16.07
CA THR A 63 -13.42 -20.42 -15.26
C THR A 63 -14.92 -20.15 -15.33
N GLU A 64 -15.72 -21.20 -15.52
CA GLU A 64 -17.17 -21.12 -15.48
C GLU A 64 -17.65 -21.10 -14.03
N ILE A 65 -18.38 -20.05 -13.64
CA ILE A 65 -18.89 -19.91 -12.28
C ILE A 65 -20.35 -20.32 -12.25
N HIS A 66 -20.70 -21.32 -11.45
CA HIS A 66 -22.10 -21.69 -11.20
C HIS A 66 -22.52 -21.34 -9.78
N ILE A 67 -23.78 -20.92 -9.61
CA ILE A 67 -24.35 -20.68 -8.29
C ILE A 67 -24.90 -22.01 -7.75
N ASN A 68 -24.49 -22.40 -6.56
CA ASN A 68 -25.09 -23.53 -5.83
C ASN A 68 -25.90 -23.01 -4.64
N ILE A 69 -27.22 -23.25 -4.63
CA ILE A 69 -28.12 -22.92 -3.51
C ILE A 69 -28.75 -24.22 -3.02
N ASN A 70 -28.43 -24.63 -1.79
CA ASN A 70 -29.00 -25.84 -1.16
C ASN A 70 -28.88 -27.10 -2.05
N GLY A 71 -27.74 -27.29 -2.72
CA GLY A 71 -27.48 -28.44 -3.59
C GLY A 71 -28.04 -28.30 -5.01
N HIS A 72 -28.75 -27.20 -5.32
CA HIS A 72 -29.23 -26.91 -6.67
C HIS A 72 -28.25 -25.98 -7.38
N VAL A 73 -27.59 -26.50 -8.42
CA VAL A 73 -26.63 -25.77 -9.25
C VAL A 73 -27.36 -25.05 -10.39
N SER A 74 -27.01 -23.79 -10.66
CA SER A 74 -27.55 -23.02 -11.78
C SER A 74 -27.23 -23.68 -13.12
N LYS A 75 -28.20 -23.68 -14.03
CA LYS A 75 -28.01 -24.21 -15.40
C LYS A 75 -27.03 -23.35 -16.18
N ASP A 76 -27.18 -22.04 -16.07
CA ASP A 76 -26.31 -21.08 -16.73
C ASP A 76 -25.10 -20.76 -15.85
N HIS A 77 -23.96 -20.54 -16.50
CA HIS A 77 -22.76 -20.06 -15.85
C HIS A 77 -22.72 -18.53 -15.84
N ILE A 78 -21.99 -17.99 -14.87
CA ILE A 78 -21.68 -16.58 -14.73
C ILE A 78 -20.29 -16.35 -15.29
N ILE A 79 -20.18 -15.34 -16.14
CA ILE A 79 -18.91 -14.91 -16.71
C ILE A 79 -18.26 -13.89 -15.76
N GLN A 80 -17.05 -14.21 -15.30
CA GLN A 80 -16.25 -13.27 -14.52
C GLN A 80 -15.52 -12.30 -15.45
N HIS A 81 -16.05 -11.09 -15.59
CA HIS A 81 -15.42 -10.05 -16.42
C HIS A 81 -14.21 -9.39 -15.75
N ARG A 82 -14.23 -9.31 -14.42
CA ARG A 82 -13.18 -8.68 -13.61
C ARG A 82 -13.14 -9.30 -12.23
N GLY A 83 -12.08 -8.97 -11.51
CA GLY A 83 -11.82 -9.42 -10.17
C GLY A 83 -10.90 -10.63 -10.14
N ILE A 84 -10.16 -10.79 -9.06
CA ILE A 84 -9.42 -12.02 -8.76
C ILE A 84 -10.05 -12.67 -7.52
N ARG A 85 -9.98 -13.99 -7.43
CA ARG A 85 -10.77 -14.75 -6.44
C ARG A 85 -10.16 -14.61 -5.05
N GLN A 86 -10.93 -14.11 -4.09
CA GLN A 86 -10.50 -14.07 -2.69
C GLN A 86 -10.42 -15.52 -2.14
N GLY A 87 -9.35 -15.82 -1.41
CA GLY A 87 -9.07 -17.17 -0.91
C GLY A 87 -8.24 -18.05 -1.86
N ASP A 88 -7.94 -17.59 -3.08
CA ASP A 88 -6.91 -18.22 -3.91
C ASP A 88 -5.51 -17.81 -3.40
N PRO A 89 -4.59 -18.75 -3.12
CA PRO A 89 -3.26 -18.44 -2.62
C PRO A 89 -2.45 -17.48 -3.52
N ILE A 90 -2.74 -17.40 -4.82
CA ILE A 90 -2.00 -16.50 -5.73
C ILE A 90 -2.57 -15.09 -5.79
N SER A 91 -3.83 -14.90 -5.39
CA SER A 91 -4.53 -13.62 -5.49
C SER A 91 -3.83 -12.46 -4.75
N PRO A 92 -3.32 -12.62 -3.51
CA PRO A 92 -2.61 -11.56 -2.83
C PRO A 92 -1.37 -11.07 -3.59
N LEU A 93 -0.62 -11.99 -4.22
CA LEU A 93 0.56 -11.63 -5.01
C LEU A 93 0.17 -10.87 -6.27
N LEU A 94 -0.87 -11.32 -6.97
CA LEU A 94 -1.36 -10.65 -8.18
C LEU A 94 -1.94 -9.27 -7.86
N PHE A 95 -2.59 -9.11 -6.71
CA PHE A 95 -3.01 -7.81 -6.23
C PHE A 95 -1.81 -6.87 -6.04
N ASN A 96 -0.75 -7.32 -5.37
CA ASN A 96 0.46 -6.51 -5.18
C ASN A 96 1.09 -6.09 -6.52
N ILE A 97 1.17 -7.02 -7.48
CA ILE A 97 1.66 -6.72 -8.84
C ILE A 97 0.77 -5.67 -9.51
N ALA A 98 -0.55 -5.82 -9.45
CA ALA A 98 -1.51 -4.89 -10.04
C ALA A 98 -1.44 -3.51 -9.39
N PHE A 99 -1.17 -3.44 -8.10
CA PHE A 99 -1.19 -2.20 -7.32
C PHE A 99 0.14 -1.44 -7.37
N ASP A 100 1.25 -2.14 -7.58
CA ASP A 100 2.59 -1.56 -7.59
C ASP A 100 2.80 -0.38 -8.57
N PRO A 101 2.24 -0.35 -9.80
CA PRO A 101 2.36 0.82 -10.69
C PRO A 101 1.86 2.12 -10.04
N PHE A 102 0.81 2.05 -9.23
CA PHE A 102 0.30 3.19 -8.48
C PHE A 102 1.32 3.64 -7.42
N LEU A 103 1.86 2.70 -6.64
CA LEU A 103 2.90 3.00 -5.64
C LEU A 103 4.15 3.62 -6.28
N ARG A 104 4.59 3.09 -7.42
CA ARG A 104 5.73 3.64 -8.17
C ARG A 104 5.45 5.03 -8.72
N SER A 105 4.23 5.30 -9.17
CA SER A 105 3.86 6.65 -9.65
C SER A 105 4.00 7.69 -8.54
N ILE A 106 3.62 7.35 -7.30
CA ILE A 106 3.75 8.24 -6.14
C ILE A 106 5.23 8.39 -5.75
N HIS A 107 5.98 7.30 -5.68
CA HIS A 107 7.39 7.33 -5.26
C HIS A 107 8.30 8.05 -6.26
N GLN A 108 7.95 8.07 -7.54
CA GLN A 108 8.76 8.71 -8.60
C GLN A 108 8.39 10.17 -8.82
N ASP A 109 7.30 10.65 -8.23
CA ASP A 109 6.84 12.03 -8.40
C ASP A 109 7.46 12.92 -7.31
N PHE A 110 8.26 13.89 -7.75
CA PHE A 110 8.97 14.84 -6.89
C PHE A 110 8.05 15.77 -6.10
N ASN A 111 6.77 15.88 -6.49
CA ASN A 111 5.78 16.65 -5.75
C ASN A 111 5.32 15.94 -4.48
N PHE A 112 5.47 14.61 -4.40
CA PHE A 112 5.17 13.84 -3.20
C PHE A 112 6.43 13.65 -2.37
N GLN A 113 6.58 14.47 -1.33
CA GLN A 113 7.62 14.29 -0.33
C GLN A 113 7.13 13.35 0.78
N GLY A 114 7.98 12.45 1.25
CA GLY A 114 7.64 11.56 2.36
C GLY A 114 7.56 12.32 3.69
N PHE A 115 6.76 11.80 4.64
CA PHE A 115 6.79 12.29 6.02
C PHE A 115 7.92 11.61 6.80
N GLU A 116 8.89 12.40 7.26
CA GLU A 116 9.91 11.94 8.20
C GLU A 116 9.32 11.91 9.61
N MET A 117 9.29 10.72 10.20
CA MET A 117 8.91 10.59 11.61
C MET A 117 9.99 11.28 12.44
N PRO A 118 9.63 12.11 13.44
CA PRO A 118 10.59 12.57 14.41
C PRO A 118 11.13 11.36 15.17
N THR A 119 12.33 10.92 14.79
CA THR A 119 13.06 9.90 15.54
C THR A 119 13.32 10.51 16.91
N ALA A 120 13.03 9.79 17.99
CA ALA A 120 13.50 10.17 19.31
C ALA A 120 15.02 10.35 19.19
N THR A 121 15.48 11.60 19.21
CA THR A 121 16.89 11.88 19.45
C THR A 121 17.20 11.17 20.76
N ASN A 122 18.16 10.25 20.74
CA ASN A 122 18.68 9.63 21.96
C ASN A 122 18.78 10.74 23.01
N PRO A 123 18.04 10.67 24.13
CA PRO A 123 18.13 11.71 25.12
C PRO A 123 19.60 11.73 25.55
N THR A 124 20.29 12.84 25.28
CA THR A 124 21.48 13.18 26.05
C THR A 124 21.03 13.09 27.51
N ALA A 125 21.55 12.07 28.19
CA ALA A 125 21.21 11.71 29.56
C ALA A 125 21.26 12.95 30.46
N SER A 126 20.12 13.61 30.63
CA SER A 126 19.97 14.72 31.58
C SER A 126 18.53 15.11 31.86
N ASP A 127 17.52 14.74 31.06
CA ASP A 127 16.12 14.99 31.43
C ASP A 127 15.21 13.85 30.96
N VAL A 128 14.91 12.93 31.89
CA VAL A 128 13.87 11.92 31.73
C VAL A 128 12.83 12.17 32.80
N SER A 129 11.65 12.64 32.40
CA SER A 129 10.41 12.42 33.15
C SER A 129 9.57 11.51 32.27
N GLU A 130 9.42 10.25 32.70
CA GLU A 130 8.65 9.22 32.02
C GLU A 130 7.19 9.63 31.90
N GLU A 131 6.69 9.78 30.67
CA GLU A 131 5.28 9.50 30.40
C GLU A 131 5.16 8.81 29.04
N SER A 132 4.30 7.79 29.03
CA SER A 132 4.43 6.56 28.25
C SER A 132 3.97 6.69 26.78
N LEU A 133 4.78 6.20 25.84
CA LEU A 133 4.33 5.84 24.48
C LEU A 133 4.21 4.31 24.34
N PRO A 134 3.15 3.79 23.70
CA PRO A 134 2.93 2.35 23.56
C PRO A 134 3.96 1.70 22.62
N GLN A 135 4.46 0.53 23.05
CA GLN A 135 5.60 -0.22 22.50
C GLN A 135 5.37 -0.90 21.13
N LEU A 136 4.57 -0.33 20.22
CA LEU A 136 4.14 -1.06 19.02
C LEU A 136 5.09 -0.98 17.80
N PHE A 137 6.19 -0.20 17.87
CA PHE A 137 7.02 0.07 16.68
C PHE A 137 8.53 -0.09 16.88
N THR A 138 8.96 -0.93 17.82
CA THR A 138 10.38 -1.27 17.96
C THR A 138 10.63 -2.65 17.40
N GLU A 139 10.77 -2.77 16.07
CA GLU A 139 11.83 -3.59 15.47
C GLU A 139 11.87 -3.47 13.93
N VAL A 140 13.09 -3.59 13.40
CA VAL A 140 13.51 -3.67 11.99
C VAL A 140 13.73 -2.33 11.24
N ILE A 141 14.83 -1.63 11.54
CA ILE A 141 15.54 -0.79 10.54
C ILE A 141 17.06 -0.92 10.77
N PRO A 142 17.88 -1.35 9.77
CA PRO A 142 19.34 -1.29 9.87
C PRO A 142 19.85 0.15 9.70
N SER A 143 20.94 0.50 10.40
CA SER A 143 21.46 1.87 10.53
C SER A 143 21.86 2.52 9.19
N PRO A 144 21.60 3.83 8.98
CA PRO A 144 22.06 4.56 7.79
C PRO A 144 23.54 4.97 7.89
N PRO A 145 24.25 5.14 6.74
CA PRO A 145 25.63 5.62 6.71
C PRO A 145 25.72 7.16 6.93
N PRO A 146 26.90 7.68 7.30
CA PRO A 146 27.07 9.06 7.78
C PRO A 146 26.94 10.15 6.68
N PRO A 147 26.59 11.40 7.05
CA PRO A 147 26.16 12.44 6.12
C PRO A 147 27.33 13.14 5.41
N SER A 148 27.22 13.33 4.10
CA SER A 148 28.09 14.22 3.32
C SER A 148 27.37 15.54 3.00
N LEU A 149 27.87 16.62 3.61
CA LEU A 149 27.81 18.05 3.23
C LEU A 149 26.46 18.66 2.80
N ARG A 150 25.93 19.49 3.72
CA ARG A 150 24.77 20.38 3.63
C ARG A 150 24.93 21.43 2.51
N GLN A 151 23.91 21.59 1.65
CA GLN A 151 23.70 22.78 0.81
C GLN A 151 22.41 23.52 1.21
N PRO A 152 22.31 24.85 1.02
CA PRO A 152 21.26 25.69 1.60
C PRO A 152 19.92 25.62 0.83
N THR A 153 18.82 25.80 1.57
CA THR A 153 17.42 25.67 1.14
C THR A 153 16.86 26.91 0.41
N PRO A 154 16.04 26.74 -0.65
CA PRO A 154 15.09 27.75 -1.15
C PRO A 154 13.67 27.58 -0.53
N PRO A 155 12.75 28.57 -0.65
CA PRO A 155 11.60 28.69 0.24
C PRO A 155 10.40 27.79 -0.10
N SER A 156 9.77 27.33 0.99
CA SER A 156 8.44 26.74 1.21
C SER A 156 7.52 26.43 0.01
N ILE A 157 7.44 25.13 -0.32
CA ILE A 157 6.17 24.46 -0.59
C ILE A 157 6.27 23.08 0.08
N PRO A 158 5.55 22.79 1.18
CA PRO A 158 5.42 21.43 1.65
C PRO A 158 4.00 20.93 1.35
N THR A 159 3.90 19.87 0.58
CA THR A 159 2.76 18.96 0.70
C THR A 159 3.30 17.55 0.62
N ALA A 160 3.89 17.13 1.72
CA ALA A 160 4.29 15.75 1.88
C ALA A 160 3.04 14.88 2.04
N VAL A 161 2.98 13.79 1.28
CA VAL A 161 1.88 12.82 1.27
C VAL A 161 2.48 11.44 1.47
N LYS A 162 2.04 10.72 2.51
CA LYS A 162 2.40 9.32 2.73
C LYS A 162 1.18 8.45 2.46
N ILE A 163 1.27 7.57 1.46
CA ILE A 163 0.23 6.60 1.13
C ILE A 163 0.68 5.25 1.68
N LEU A 164 0.06 4.83 2.78
CA LEU A 164 0.09 3.46 3.24
C LEU A 164 -1.14 2.77 2.66
N ALA A 165 -0.93 1.81 1.77
CA ALA A 165 -2.00 1.00 1.22
C ALA A 165 -1.64 -0.47 1.42
N TYR A 166 -2.50 -1.16 2.15
CA TYR A 166 -2.47 -2.60 2.35
C TYR A 166 -3.90 -3.10 2.06
N ALA A 167 -4.03 -4.20 1.34
CA ALA A 167 -5.31 -4.89 1.20
C ALA A 167 -5.36 -5.99 2.26
N ASP A 168 -6.49 -6.06 2.98
CA ASP A 168 -6.84 -7.16 3.89
C ASP A 168 -7.07 -8.47 3.12
#